data_AF-A0A4Y9YAD7-F1
#
_entry.id   AF-A0A4Y9YAD7-F1
#
_cell.length_a   1.000
_cell.length_b   1.000
_cell.length_c   1.000
_cell.angle_alpha   90.00
_cell.angle_beta   90.00
_cell.angle_gamma   90.00
#
_symmetry.space_group_name_H-M   'P 1'
#
loop_
_entity.id
_entity.type
_entity.pdbx_description
1 polymer ?
#
loop_
_entity_poly.entity_id
_entity_poly.type
_entity_poly.pdbx_seq_one_letter_code
_entity_poly.pdbx_strand_id
1 'polypeptide(L)'
;MSLLAGYEHVEEKLKPELLAYGASGVTHGDLPHTVDASLRANWDDPVSHYLEDTPDADEAPDLRVTRTKVAMYAMFADDIRRRELWTINHGDSIMRFSPAPVTVPRGRKALNKLIVGIVQGFLKVFTVFRTKEQKKRREELQKKLKATIANALGDRVPELFSLDGLSTAPEKQGLGYASLLVDKLAAIVRGLFARHLLPEADVR
;
A
#
# COMPACT_ATOMS: atom_id res chain seq x y z
N MET A 1 -6.67 -24.52 -2.21
CA MET A 1 -6.72 -23.81 -0.91
C MET A 1 -6.73 -22.30 -1.13
N SER A 2 -7.59 -21.56 -0.43
CA SER A 2 -7.61 -20.10 -0.49
C SER A 2 -6.44 -19.52 0.31
N LEU A 3 -5.68 -18.58 -0.27
CA LEU A 3 -4.64 -17.82 0.46
C LEU A 3 -5.17 -17.26 1.79
N LEU A 4 -6.45 -16.90 1.83
CA LEU A 4 -7.12 -16.35 3.01
C LEU A 4 -7.18 -17.34 4.19
N ALA A 5 -7.35 -18.64 3.93
CA ALA A 5 -7.32 -19.66 4.98
C ALA A 5 -5.92 -19.78 5.61
N GLY A 6 -4.88 -19.51 4.82
CA GLY A 6 -3.51 -19.43 5.31
C GLY A 6 -3.20 -18.17 6.14
N TYR A 7 -3.99 -17.09 5.98
CA TYR A 7 -3.91 -15.86 6.78
C TYR A 7 -4.60 -16.01 8.14
N GLU A 8 -5.80 -16.60 8.17
CA GLU A 8 -6.58 -16.79 9.41
C GLU A 8 -5.81 -17.61 10.46
N HIS A 9 -5.10 -18.66 10.04
CA HIS A 9 -4.30 -19.47 10.95
C HIS A 9 -3.01 -18.80 11.45
N VAL A 10 -2.52 -17.76 10.76
CA VAL A 10 -1.35 -17.00 11.23
C VAL A 10 -1.77 -15.95 12.25
N GLU A 11 -2.98 -15.38 12.12
CA GLU A 11 -3.55 -14.47 13.13
C GLU A 11 -3.68 -15.11 14.51
N GLU A 12 -3.98 -16.41 14.57
CA GLU A 12 -4.10 -17.19 15.81
C GLU A 12 -2.78 -17.33 16.58
N LYS A 13 -1.61 -17.18 15.91
CA LYS A 13 -0.28 -17.35 16.52
C LYS A 13 0.50 -16.06 16.74
N LEU A 14 -0.11 -14.91 16.51
CA LEU A 14 0.53 -13.61 16.75
C LEU A 14 0.66 -13.35 18.26
N LYS A 15 1.81 -12.80 18.69
CA LYS A 15 2.08 -12.52 20.11
C LYS A 15 0.97 -11.64 20.72
N PRO A 16 0.56 -11.83 21.98
CA PRO A 16 -0.45 -11.01 22.65
C PRO A 16 -0.19 -9.50 22.58
N GLU A 17 1.09 -9.11 22.51
CA GLU A 17 1.54 -7.72 22.31
C GLU A 17 1.09 -7.13 20.96
N LEU A 18 1.13 -7.93 19.89
CA LEU A 18 0.66 -7.53 18.54
C LEU A 18 -0.87 -7.40 18.46
N LEU A 19 -1.58 -8.15 19.32
CA LEU A 19 -3.02 -8.01 19.55
C LEU A 19 -3.34 -6.80 20.44
N ALA A 20 -2.50 -6.49 21.44
CA ALA A 20 -2.66 -5.36 22.35
C ALA A 20 -2.51 -4.00 21.64
N TYR A 21 -1.69 -3.92 20.58
CA TYR A 21 -1.57 -2.74 19.72
C TYR A 21 -2.51 -2.74 18.51
N GLY A 22 -3.32 -3.80 18.32
CA GLY A 22 -4.42 -3.79 17.37
C GLY A 22 -4.01 -3.66 15.90
N ALA A 23 -2.99 -4.41 15.45
CA ALA A 23 -2.71 -4.54 14.02
C ALA A 23 -3.87 -5.27 13.32
N SER A 24 -4.94 -4.54 13.04
CA SER A 24 -6.18 -5.04 12.47
C SER A 24 -6.33 -4.59 11.01
N GLY A 25 -7.25 -5.24 10.29
CA GLY A 25 -7.72 -4.71 9.02
C GLY A 25 -8.42 -3.38 9.27
N VAL A 26 -8.09 -2.37 8.47
CA VAL A 26 -8.71 -1.05 8.54
C VAL A 26 -10.19 -1.18 8.23
N THR A 27 -11.05 -0.57 9.03
CA THR A 27 -12.47 -0.47 8.69
C THR A 27 -12.70 0.76 7.80
N HIS A 28 -13.79 0.76 7.03
CA HIS A 28 -14.14 1.95 6.25
C HIS A 28 -14.41 3.18 7.14
N GLY A 29 -14.73 2.99 8.43
CA GLY A 29 -14.92 4.07 9.40
C GLY A 29 -13.61 4.77 9.80
N ASP A 30 -12.48 4.06 9.76
CA ASP A 30 -11.16 4.60 10.11
C ASP A 30 -10.50 5.36 8.94
N LEU A 31 -11.07 5.29 7.73
CA LEU A 31 -10.49 5.86 6.52
C LEU A 31 -10.23 7.37 6.61
N PRO A 32 -11.15 8.22 7.11
CA PRO A 32 -10.91 9.64 7.16
C PRO A 32 -9.69 10.02 8.00
N HIS A 33 -9.60 9.44 9.20
CA HIS A 33 -8.46 9.62 10.09
C HIS A 33 -7.17 9.09 9.46
N THR A 34 -7.22 7.90 8.87
CA THR A 34 -6.10 7.26 8.17
C THR A 34 -5.53 8.13 7.05
N VAL A 35 -6.39 8.71 6.20
CA VAL A 35 -5.97 9.60 5.10
C VAL A 35 -5.35 10.87 5.65
N ASP A 36 -5.98 11.50 6.66
CA ASP A 36 -5.47 12.74 7.26
C ASP A 36 -4.13 12.52 7.98
N ALA A 37 -3.98 11.43 8.73
CA ALA A 37 -2.72 11.03 9.36
C ALA A 37 -1.62 10.81 8.31
N SER A 38 -1.93 10.10 7.23
CA SER A 38 -0.98 9.83 6.15
C SER A 38 -0.54 11.10 5.42
N LEU A 39 -1.46 12.06 5.20
CA LEU A 39 -1.13 13.34 4.60
C LEU A 39 -0.21 14.17 5.49
N ARG A 40 -0.50 14.24 6.80
CA ARG A 40 0.35 14.96 7.75
C ARG A 40 1.74 14.32 7.84
N ALA A 41 1.81 12.99 7.83
CA ALA A 41 3.07 12.26 7.86
C ALA A 41 3.94 12.50 6.61
N ASN A 42 3.33 12.82 5.47
CA ASN A 42 4.01 13.04 4.18
C ASN A 42 3.91 14.49 3.69
N TRP A 43 3.62 15.44 4.58
CA TRP A 43 3.42 16.84 4.19
C TRP A 43 4.64 17.44 3.48
N ASP A 44 5.83 17.09 3.97
CA ASP A 44 7.13 17.57 3.46
C ASP A 44 7.87 16.48 2.65
N ASP A 45 7.12 15.64 1.92
CA ASP A 45 7.73 14.60 1.07
C ASP A 45 8.47 15.24 -0.12
N PRO A 46 9.81 15.05 -0.25
CA PRO A 46 10.57 15.64 -1.34
C PRO A 46 10.10 15.16 -2.71
N VAL A 47 9.54 13.94 -2.82
CA VAL A 47 8.98 13.46 -4.09
C VAL A 47 7.71 14.23 -4.44
N SER A 48 6.81 14.45 -3.48
CA SER A 48 5.63 15.31 -3.63
C SER A 48 6.02 16.72 -4.06
N HIS A 49 7.00 17.36 -3.41
CA HIS A 49 7.52 18.67 -3.80
C HIS A 49 8.08 18.66 -5.23
N TYR A 50 8.91 17.67 -5.58
CA TYR A 50 9.42 17.53 -6.94
C TYR A 50 8.30 17.40 -7.98
N LEU A 51 7.26 16.61 -7.70
CA LEU A 51 6.20 16.35 -8.66
C LEU A 51 5.22 17.50 -8.83
N GLU A 52 4.96 18.25 -7.77
CA GLU A 52 3.84 19.20 -7.73
C GLU A 52 4.29 20.66 -7.78
N ASP A 53 5.45 21.00 -7.20
CA ASP A 53 5.98 22.37 -7.16
C ASP A 53 6.74 22.65 -8.45
N THR A 54 6.00 22.80 -9.54
CA THR A 54 6.54 23.15 -10.84
C THR A 54 6.39 24.66 -11.08
N PRO A 55 7.29 25.29 -11.87
CA PRO A 55 7.18 26.73 -12.16
C PRO A 55 5.89 27.13 -12.89
N ASP A 56 5.22 26.18 -13.53
CA ASP A 56 3.96 26.36 -14.25
C ASP A 56 2.72 25.96 -13.42
N ALA A 57 2.89 25.63 -12.13
CA ALA A 57 1.81 25.29 -11.24
C ALA A 57 1.16 26.54 -10.64
N ASP A 58 -0.02 26.90 -11.17
CA ASP A 58 -0.86 27.97 -10.64
C ASP A 58 -2.02 27.44 -9.76
N GLU A 59 -1.92 26.19 -9.30
CA GLU A 59 -2.99 25.55 -8.54
C GLU A 59 -3.06 26.07 -7.09
N ALA A 60 -4.26 26.40 -6.62
CA ALA A 60 -4.48 26.75 -5.23
C ALA A 60 -4.08 25.58 -4.30
N PRO A 61 -3.34 25.83 -3.19
CA PRO A 61 -2.88 24.77 -2.28
C PRO A 61 -4.00 23.83 -1.80
N ASP A 62 -5.20 24.37 -1.52
CA ASP A 62 -6.34 23.59 -1.04
C ASP A 62 -6.86 22.57 -2.08
N LEU A 63 -6.77 22.90 -3.38
CA LEU A 63 -7.19 22.00 -4.44
C LEU A 63 -6.22 20.82 -4.56
N ARG A 64 -4.92 21.07 -4.42
CA ARG A 64 -3.88 20.03 -4.37
C ARG A 64 -4.13 19.07 -3.21
N VAL A 65 -4.34 19.59 -1.99
CA VAL A 65 -4.62 18.77 -0.80
C VAL A 65 -5.90 17.95 -1.02
N THR A 66 -6.97 18.57 -1.52
CA THR A 66 -8.24 17.89 -1.79
C THR A 66 -8.09 16.77 -2.82
N ARG A 67 -7.37 17.01 -3.92
CA ARG A 67 -7.07 16.00 -4.94
C ARG A 67 -6.31 14.81 -4.35
N THR A 68 -5.27 15.09 -3.55
CA THR A 68 -4.48 14.04 -2.91
C THR A 68 -5.34 13.25 -1.91
N LYS A 69 -6.17 13.91 -1.10
CA LYS A 69 -7.15 13.25 -0.22
C LYS A 69 -8.04 12.28 -1.01
N VAL A 70 -8.71 12.76 -2.07
CA VAL A 70 -9.60 11.93 -2.89
C VAL A 70 -8.87 10.74 -3.49
N ALA A 71 -7.65 10.93 -4.00
CA ALA A 71 -6.84 9.84 -4.52
C ALA A 71 -6.49 8.80 -3.45
N MET A 72 -6.10 9.25 -2.25
CA MET A 72 -5.80 8.36 -1.13
C MET A 72 -7.03 7.60 -0.63
N TYR A 73 -8.19 8.25 -0.52
CA TYR A 73 -9.45 7.57 -0.17
C TYR A 73 -9.77 6.44 -1.16
N ALA A 74 -9.72 6.73 -2.47
CA ALA A 74 -10.01 5.75 -3.50
C ALA A 74 -9.02 4.57 -3.46
N MET A 75 -7.73 4.86 -3.26
CA MET A 75 -6.70 3.83 -3.12
C MET A 75 -6.89 2.98 -1.87
N PHE A 76 -7.08 3.61 -0.70
CA PHE A 76 -7.22 2.89 0.57
C PHE A 76 -8.51 2.09 0.64
N ALA A 77 -9.61 2.58 0.06
CA ALA A 77 -10.84 1.80 -0.05
C ALA A 77 -10.64 0.51 -0.88
N ASP A 78 -9.89 0.58 -1.99
CA ASP A 78 -9.53 -0.63 -2.75
C ASP A 78 -8.60 -1.55 -1.95
N ASP A 79 -7.63 -1.00 -1.22
CA ASP A 79 -6.73 -1.80 -0.38
C ASP A 79 -7.49 -2.51 0.76
N ILE A 80 -8.46 -1.86 1.40
CA ILE A 80 -9.33 -2.47 2.42
C ILE A 80 -10.13 -3.61 1.81
N ARG A 81 -10.77 -3.39 0.66
CA ARG A 81 -11.50 -4.43 -0.08
C ARG A 81 -10.62 -5.64 -0.39
N ARG A 82 -9.34 -5.41 -0.72
CA ARG A 82 -8.36 -6.46 -1.01
C ARG A 82 -7.74 -7.10 0.25
N ARG A 83 -8.01 -6.54 1.43
CA ARG A 83 -7.35 -6.87 2.71
C ARG A 83 -5.83 -6.69 2.64
N GLU A 84 -5.42 -5.62 1.97
CA GLU A 84 -4.04 -5.26 1.61
C GLU A 84 -3.57 -3.96 2.29
N LEU A 85 -4.37 -3.44 3.23
CA LEU A 85 -4.05 -2.31 4.10
C LEU A 85 -4.21 -2.74 5.56
N TRP A 86 -3.18 -2.51 6.36
CA TRP A 86 -3.22 -2.70 7.81
C TRP A 86 -2.99 -1.38 8.52
N THR A 87 -3.60 -1.26 9.70
CA THR A 87 -3.45 -0.11 10.58
C THR A 87 -3.09 -0.52 11.99
N ILE A 88 -2.51 0.42 12.71
CA ILE A 88 -2.42 0.43 14.17
C ILE A 88 -3.19 1.65 14.68
N ASN A 89 -3.86 1.48 15.82
CA ASN A 89 -4.57 2.54 16.53
C ASN A 89 -5.45 3.40 15.61
N HIS A 90 -6.43 2.75 14.95
CA HIS A 90 -7.45 3.40 14.12
C HIS A 90 -6.93 4.26 12.95
N GLY A 91 -5.71 4.02 12.46
CA GLY A 91 -5.16 4.75 11.31
C GLY A 91 -3.94 5.61 11.62
N ASP A 92 -3.50 5.66 12.87
CA ASP A 92 -2.31 6.40 13.27
C ASP A 92 -1.03 5.88 12.62
N SER A 93 -0.97 4.60 12.28
CA SER A 93 0.07 4.06 11.42
C SER A 93 -0.54 3.11 10.43
N ILE A 94 -0.12 3.21 9.18
CA ILE A 94 -0.64 2.39 8.10
C ILE A 94 0.48 1.71 7.35
N MET A 95 0.17 0.58 6.75
CA MET A 95 1.02 -0.09 5.77
C MET A 95 0.15 -0.70 4.70
N ARG A 96 0.54 -0.47 3.45
CA ARG A 96 -0.06 -1.13 2.29
C ARG A 96 0.90 -2.21 1.85
N PHE A 97 0.36 -3.34 1.42
CA PHE A 97 1.17 -4.38 0.85
C PHE A 97 0.41 -5.05 -0.28
N SER A 98 1.13 -5.61 -1.25
CA SER A 98 0.53 -6.41 -2.30
C SER A 98 1.17 -7.79 -2.30
N PRO A 99 0.38 -8.88 -2.36
CA PRO A 99 0.93 -10.22 -2.46
C PRO A 99 1.71 -10.40 -3.77
N ALA A 100 2.65 -11.35 -3.75
CA ALA A 100 3.40 -11.70 -4.94
C ALA A 100 2.46 -12.03 -6.12
N PRO A 101 2.61 -11.38 -7.29
CA PRO A 101 1.72 -11.60 -8.44
C PRO A 101 1.50 -13.07 -8.78
N VAL A 102 2.50 -13.94 -8.67
CA VAL A 102 2.36 -15.38 -8.96
C VAL A 102 1.39 -16.09 -8.02
N THR A 103 1.25 -15.62 -6.79
CA THR A 103 0.37 -16.21 -5.77
C THR A 103 -1.10 -15.81 -5.90
N VAL A 104 -1.39 -14.75 -6.65
CA VAL A 104 -2.77 -14.23 -6.77
C VAL A 104 -3.59 -15.07 -7.77
N PRO A 105 -4.75 -15.61 -7.38
CA PRO A 105 -5.62 -16.36 -8.29
C PRO A 105 -6.07 -15.54 -9.51
N ARG A 106 -6.22 -16.19 -10.67
CA ARG A 106 -6.59 -15.53 -11.94
C ARG A 106 -7.88 -14.71 -11.84
N GLY A 107 -8.92 -15.23 -11.18
CA GLY A 107 -10.18 -14.51 -10.98
C GLY A 107 -10.01 -13.22 -10.18
N ARG A 108 -9.22 -13.26 -9.09
CA ARG A 108 -8.87 -12.07 -8.31
C ARG A 108 -8.04 -11.07 -9.12
N LYS A 109 -7.11 -11.54 -9.97
CA LYS A 109 -6.36 -10.67 -10.89
C LYS A 109 -7.28 -9.93 -11.86
N ALA A 110 -8.25 -10.62 -12.46
CA ALA A 110 -9.19 -10.02 -13.40
C ALA A 110 -10.08 -8.97 -12.72
N LEU A 111 -10.64 -9.28 -11.55
CA LEU A 111 -11.42 -8.33 -10.76
C LEU A 111 -10.58 -7.11 -10.34
N ASN A 112 -9.36 -7.32 -9.86
CA ASN A 112 -8.45 -6.24 -9.50
C ASN A 112 -8.15 -5.36 -10.71
N LYS A 113 -7.93 -5.94 -11.89
CA LYS A 113 -7.68 -5.17 -13.13
C LYS A 113 -8.89 -4.31 -13.51
N LEU A 114 -10.11 -4.84 -13.37
CA LEU A 114 -11.34 -4.09 -13.62
C LEU A 114 -11.48 -2.89 -12.67
N ILE A 115 -11.33 -3.13 -11.36
CA ILE A 115 -11.47 -2.09 -10.34
C ILE A 115 -10.38 -1.02 -10.48
N VAL A 116 -9.13 -1.43 -10.70
CA VAL A 116 -8.04 -0.49 -10.99
C VAL A 116 -8.36 0.35 -12.22
N GLY A 117 -8.96 -0.23 -13.26
CA GLY A 117 -9.43 0.52 -14.44
C GLY A 117 -10.48 1.58 -14.09
N ILE A 118 -11.44 1.25 -13.23
CA ILE A 118 -12.48 2.19 -12.74
C ILE A 118 -11.84 3.32 -11.93
N VAL A 119 -11.01 2.98 -10.94
CA VAL A 119 -10.32 3.96 -10.08
C VAL A 119 -9.43 4.86 -10.92
N GLN A 120 -8.64 4.31 -11.85
CA GLN A 120 -7.81 5.11 -12.75
C GLN A 120 -8.65 5.97 -13.70
N GLY A 121 -9.78 5.48 -14.19
CA GLY A 121 -10.71 6.26 -15.00
C GLY A 121 -11.26 7.47 -14.24
N PHE A 122 -11.68 7.26 -13.00
CA PHE A 122 -12.11 8.33 -12.10
C PHE A 122 -10.97 9.32 -11.81
N LEU A 123 -9.77 8.82 -11.48
CA LEU A 123 -8.61 9.65 -11.18
C LEU A 123 -8.08 10.42 -12.39
N LYS A 124 -8.30 9.94 -13.62
CA LYS A 124 -7.94 10.65 -14.85
C LYS A 124 -8.64 12.00 -14.98
N VAL A 125 -9.84 12.17 -14.44
CA VAL A 125 -10.51 13.48 -14.40
C VAL A 125 -9.61 14.52 -13.73
N PHE A 126 -8.92 14.14 -12.66
CA PHE A 126 -7.99 15.02 -11.96
C PHE A 126 -6.67 15.27 -12.71
N THR A 127 -6.31 14.43 -13.70
CA THR A 127 -5.08 14.62 -14.49
C THR A 127 -5.20 15.76 -15.52
N VAL A 128 -6.43 16.20 -15.82
CA VAL A 128 -6.66 17.36 -16.69
C VAL A 128 -6.12 18.64 -16.04
N PHE A 129 -6.20 18.74 -14.71
CA PHE A 129 -5.70 19.88 -13.94
C PHE A 129 -4.18 19.89 -13.75
N ARG A 130 -3.46 18.87 -14.24
CA ARG A 130 -2.00 18.84 -14.14
C ARG A 130 -1.34 19.60 -15.28
N THR A 131 -0.31 20.35 -14.93
CA THR A 131 0.50 21.10 -15.89
C THR A 131 1.33 20.18 -16.79
N LYS A 132 1.95 20.73 -17.84
CA LYS A 132 2.79 19.94 -18.75
C LYS A 132 4.04 19.45 -18.02
N GLU A 133 4.66 20.29 -17.20
CA GLU A 133 5.86 19.92 -16.44
C GLU A 133 5.52 18.86 -15.37
N GLN A 134 4.40 18.98 -14.66
CA GLN A 134 3.96 17.96 -13.68
C GLN A 134 3.75 16.59 -14.34
N LYS A 135 3.14 16.55 -15.53
CA LYS A 135 2.97 15.31 -16.31
C LYS A 135 4.32 14.70 -16.69
N LYS A 136 5.23 15.51 -17.22
CA LYS A 136 6.60 15.10 -17.58
C LYS A 136 7.37 14.55 -16.38
N ARG A 137 7.38 15.24 -15.23
CA ARG A 137 8.08 14.78 -14.01
C ARG A 137 7.52 13.45 -13.49
N ARG A 138 6.20 13.25 -13.57
CA ARG A 138 5.55 11.98 -13.20
C ARG A 138 5.94 10.84 -14.14
N GLU A 139 5.95 11.09 -15.46
CA GLU A 139 6.40 10.10 -16.46
C GLU A 139 7.88 9.74 -16.26
N GLU A 140 8.71 10.74 -15.99
CA GLU A 140 10.13 10.55 -15.69
C GLU A 140 10.32 9.69 -14.44
N LEU A 141 9.64 10.02 -13.33
CA LEU A 141 9.70 9.26 -12.09
C LEU A 141 9.24 7.81 -12.31
N GLN A 142 8.12 7.60 -13.00
CA GLN A 142 7.62 6.26 -13.31
C GLN A 142 8.60 5.46 -14.16
N LYS A 143 9.20 6.08 -15.18
CA LYS A 143 10.19 5.43 -16.06
C LYS A 143 11.43 5.05 -15.27
N LYS A 144 11.96 5.96 -14.44
CA LYS A 144 13.13 5.72 -13.59
C LYS A 144 12.84 4.62 -12.58
N LEU A 145 11.73 4.69 -11.86
CA LEU A 145 11.35 3.69 -10.86
C LEU A 145 11.20 2.30 -11.49
N LYS A 146 10.53 2.20 -12.64
CA LYS A 146 10.38 0.93 -13.36
C LYS A 146 11.74 0.35 -13.80
N ALA A 147 12.62 1.19 -14.34
CA ALA A 147 13.95 0.76 -14.75
C ALA A 147 14.78 0.30 -13.55
N THR A 148 14.74 1.03 -12.43
CA THR A 148 15.44 0.66 -11.19
C THR A 148 14.93 -0.68 -10.64
N ILE A 149 13.61 -0.88 -10.58
CA ILE A 149 13.02 -2.14 -10.12
C ILE A 149 13.45 -3.31 -11.02
N ALA A 150 13.37 -3.13 -12.34
CA ALA A 150 13.77 -4.17 -13.30
C ALA A 150 15.27 -4.51 -13.18
N ASN A 151 16.13 -3.49 -13.05
CA ASN A 151 17.57 -3.70 -12.92
C ASN A 151 17.96 -4.35 -11.58
N ALA A 152 17.29 -3.98 -10.49
CA ALA A 152 17.63 -4.47 -9.16
C ALA A 152 17.07 -5.87 -8.85
N LEU A 153 15.85 -6.15 -9.33
CA LEU A 153 15.10 -7.37 -8.96
C LEU A 153 14.93 -8.34 -10.12
N GLY A 154 15.04 -7.88 -11.38
CA GLY A 154 14.97 -8.71 -12.58
C GLY A 154 13.70 -9.56 -12.64
N ASP A 155 13.89 -10.84 -12.97
CA ASP A 155 12.79 -11.80 -13.12
C ASP A 155 12.12 -12.20 -11.79
N ARG A 156 12.66 -11.77 -10.65
CA ARG A 156 12.09 -12.07 -9.32
C ARG A 156 10.89 -11.21 -8.96
N VAL A 157 10.68 -10.09 -9.65
CA VAL A 157 9.57 -9.15 -9.35
C VAL A 157 8.21 -9.84 -9.17
N PRO A 158 7.79 -10.81 -10.01
CA PRO A 158 6.50 -11.49 -9.85
C PRO A 158 6.40 -12.38 -8.60
N GLU A 159 7.51 -12.69 -7.94
CA GLU A 159 7.62 -13.57 -6.77
C GLU A 159 7.71 -12.79 -5.44
N LEU A 160 7.82 -11.47 -5.51
CA LEU A 160 8.03 -10.62 -4.34
C LEU A 160 6.73 -9.98 -3.85
N PHE A 161 6.60 -9.88 -2.53
CA PHE A 161 5.60 -9.03 -1.91
C PHE A 161 6.04 -7.57 -2.06
N SER A 162 5.09 -6.69 -2.41
CA SER A 162 5.31 -5.24 -2.39
C SER A 162 4.91 -4.71 -1.02
N LEU A 163 5.71 -3.79 -0.48
CA LEU A 163 5.35 -2.96 0.66
C LEU A 163 5.36 -1.51 0.19
N ASP A 164 4.25 -0.82 0.41
CA ASP A 164 4.02 0.54 -0.08
C ASP A 164 3.32 1.38 1.00
N GLY A 165 3.40 2.71 0.87
CA GLY A 165 2.61 3.65 1.67
C GLY A 165 2.72 3.47 3.19
N LEU A 166 3.86 2.98 3.68
CA LEU A 166 4.15 2.90 5.10
C LEU A 166 4.27 4.33 5.65
N SER A 167 3.37 4.69 6.56
CA SER A 167 3.41 6.01 7.20
C SER A 167 2.85 5.94 8.61
N THR A 168 3.33 6.85 9.46
CA THR A 168 2.92 6.98 10.86
C THR A 168 2.68 8.46 11.15
N ALA A 169 1.52 8.77 11.73
CA ALA A 169 1.16 10.10 12.19
C ALA A 169 2.31 10.72 12.98
N PRO A 170 2.67 12.00 12.74
CA PRO A 170 3.83 12.64 13.37
C PRO A 170 3.91 12.44 14.90
N GLU A 171 2.78 12.59 15.59
CA GLU A 171 2.63 12.44 17.04
C GLU A 171 2.77 11.00 17.56
N LYS A 172 2.84 10.00 16.66
CA LYS A 172 3.02 8.57 16.97
C LYS A 172 4.34 8.00 16.44
N GLN A 173 5.19 8.82 15.84
CA GLN A 173 6.51 8.40 15.38
C GLN A 173 7.43 8.05 16.56
N GLY A 174 8.41 7.17 16.34
CA GLY A 174 9.32 6.70 17.39
C GLY A 174 8.73 5.67 18.36
N LEU A 175 7.44 5.35 18.26
CA LEU A 175 6.76 4.36 19.12
C LEU A 175 6.81 2.91 18.59
N GLY A 176 7.49 2.67 17.46
CA GLY A 176 7.64 1.34 16.86
C GLY A 176 6.44 0.84 16.05
N TYR A 177 5.41 1.66 15.79
CA TYR A 177 4.21 1.24 15.06
C TYR A 177 4.51 0.73 13.65
N ALA A 178 5.31 1.47 12.88
CA ALA A 178 5.72 1.04 11.54
C ALA A 178 6.48 -0.30 11.57
N SER A 179 7.40 -0.48 12.53
CA SER A 179 8.15 -1.73 12.71
C SER A 179 7.22 -2.89 12.99
N LEU A 180 6.20 -2.69 13.84
CA LEU A 180 5.21 -3.70 14.17
C LEU A 180 4.45 -4.20 12.92
N LEU A 181 4.05 -3.28 12.03
CA LEU A 181 3.39 -3.62 10.77
C LEU A 181 4.31 -4.43 9.85
N VAL A 182 5.56 -3.99 9.69
CA VAL A 182 6.57 -4.68 8.85
C VAL A 182 6.87 -6.08 9.39
N ASP A 183 7.05 -6.22 10.71
CA ASP A 183 7.33 -7.50 11.36
C ASP A 183 6.17 -8.49 11.15
N LYS A 184 4.92 -7.99 11.26
CA LYS A 184 3.73 -8.79 10.96
C LYS A 184 3.75 -9.30 9.51
N LEU A 185 4.04 -8.43 8.54
CA LEU A 185 4.12 -8.83 7.13
C LEU A 185 5.23 -9.84 6.90
N ALA A 186 6.41 -9.59 7.45
CA ALA A 186 7.56 -10.48 7.32
C ALA A 186 7.28 -11.87 7.92
N ALA A 187 6.58 -11.94 9.05
CA ALA A 187 6.17 -13.20 9.66
C ALA A 187 5.20 -13.99 8.75
N ILE A 188 4.21 -13.33 8.16
CA ILE A 188 3.27 -13.94 7.21
C ILE A 188 4.01 -14.46 5.98
N VAL A 189 4.89 -13.64 5.40
CA VAL A 189 5.66 -14.02 4.21
C VAL A 189 6.54 -15.24 4.50
N ARG A 190 7.26 -15.26 5.64
CA ARG A 190 8.05 -16.44 6.05
C ARG A 190 7.19 -17.69 6.22
N GLY A 191 6.02 -17.57 6.84
CA GLY A 191 5.09 -18.69 7.02
C GLY A 191 4.50 -19.21 5.70
N LEU A 192 4.34 -18.36 4.68
CA LEU A 192 3.93 -18.78 3.34
C LEU A 192 5.07 -19.52 2.62
N PHE A 193 6.30 -19.03 2.69
CA PHE A 193 7.46 -19.68 2.08
C PHE A 193 7.75 -21.05 2.72
N ALA A 194 7.69 -21.16 4.05
CA ALA A 194 7.92 -22.43 4.75
C ALA A 194 6.93 -23.53 4.30
N ARG A 195 5.66 -23.16 4.06
CA ARG A 195 4.62 -24.09 3.55
C ARG A 195 4.81 -24.48 2.09
N HIS A 196 5.48 -23.65 1.30
CA HIS A 196 5.72 -23.94 -0.11
C HIS A 196 7.00 -24.76 -0.34
N LEU A 197 8.00 -24.60 0.53
CA LEU A 197 9.29 -25.30 0.45
C LEU A 197 9.29 -26.69 1.11
N LEU A 198 8.29 -26.99 1.93
CA LEU A 198 8.06 -28.34 2.47
C LEU A 198 6.87 -28.95 1.72
N PRO A 199 7.06 -29.50 0.51
CA PRO A 199 6.04 -30.40 -0.04
C PRO A 199 5.83 -31.48 1.01
N GLU A 200 4.58 -31.73 1.40
CA GLU A 200 4.21 -32.73 2.39
C GLU A 200 5.06 -33.98 2.15
N ALA A 201 6.01 -34.23 3.05
CA ALA A 201 6.73 -35.48 3.05
C ALA A 201 5.65 -36.52 3.32
N ASP A 202 5.26 -37.19 2.25
CA ASP A 202 4.22 -38.21 2.15
C ASP A 202 4.29 -39.11 3.38
N VAL A 203 3.43 -38.82 4.37
CA VAL A 203 3.22 -39.64 5.55
C VAL A 203 2.42 -40.84 5.05
N ARG A 204 3.15 -41.87 4.63
CA ARG A 204 2.62 -43.22 4.44
C ARG A 204 2.41 -43.91 5.77
#